data_AF-A0AAU3SRH0-F1
#
_entry.id   AF-A0AAU3SRH0-F1
#
_cell.length_a   1.000
_cell.length_b   1.000
_cell.length_c   1.000
_cell.angle_alpha   90.00
_cell.angle_beta   90.00
_cell.angle_gamma   90.00
#
_symmetry.space_group_name_H-M   'P 1'
#
loop_
_entity.id
_entity.type
_entity.pdbx_description
1 polymer ?
#
loop_
_entity_poly.entity_id
_entity_poly.type
_entity_poly.pdbx_seq_one_letter_code
_entity_poly.pdbx_strand_id
1 'polypeptide(L)'
;MATTDDVRRLALSLPRTEEHLIRDRVKFRIGKIVYLALSRDETELGFAFPKEERAALVAAEPAKFFMPRASDLRFNWVEARMAALDPQELTELVTEAWRMVVPARVARDHLAPAAPPPPPAPSLAELRASAEVFNGFAGVDRSWLALREETAPGLDLSVAAHRAALHRWLNSWGCRIRYPREGEPDLFGAGLAAWWERHPLPQTPLSRLTPREIARFARAYEELAALPIGRRSLGPTAASKALYALRPDSVMPWDAAIADRLHGVRDGAAFARHLETGRTWARAALAEAGGPDERTLCAGIGRAGVSLAKILDEHLYVTITYAAGRQGPGRSDA
;
A
#
# COMPACT_ATOMS: atom_id res chain seq x y z
N MET A 1 29.05 -23.85 -1.48
CA MET A 1 30.08 -22.96 -0.92
C MET A 1 29.67 -21.53 -1.17
N ALA A 2 29.46 -20.80 -0.09
CA ALA A 2 29.24 -19.37 -0.11
C ALA A 2 30.53 -18.60 -0.43
N THR A 3 30.39 -17.46 -1.09
CA THR A 3 31.49 -16.52 -1.36
C THR A 3 31.24 -15.17 -0.70
N THR A 4 32.29 -14.36 -0.57
CA THR A 4 32.20 -12.96 -0.13
C THR A 4 31.19 -12.15 -0.95
N ASP A 5 31.15 -12.36 -2.26
CA ASP A 5 30.22 -11.67 -3.14
C ASP A 5 28.77 -12.10 -2.90
N ASP A 6 28.53 -13.35 -2.48
CA ASP A 6 27.21 -13.80 -2.07
C ASP A 6 26.76 -13.10 -0.79
N VAL A 7 27.65 -13.00 0.21
CA VAL A 7 27.39 -12.27 1.46
C VAL A 7 27.09 -10.81 1.16
N ARG A 8 27.92 -10.16 0.34
CA ARG A 8 27.76 -8.75 -0.05
C ARG A 8 26.44 -8.53 -0.76
N ARG A 9 26.11 -9.37 -1.75
CA ARG A 9 24.86 -9.28 -2.51
C ARG A 9 23.64 -9.41 -1.60
N LEU A 10 23.64 -10.37 -0.69
CA LEU A 10 22.54 -10.57 0.27
C LEU A 10 22.45 -9.41 1.25
N ALA A 11 23.54 -9.08 1.94
CA ALA A 11 23.56 -8.07 2.99
C ALA A 11 23.16 -6.67 2.47
N LEU A 12 23.67 -6.28 1.30
CA LEU A 12 23.36 -4.98 0.68
C LEU A 12 21.94 -4.90 0.09
N SER A 13 21.27 -6.03 -0.11
CA SER A 13 19.84 -6.04 -0.46
C SER A 13 18.93 -5.74 0.74
N LEU A 14 19.44 -5.93 1.96
CA LEU A 14 18.68 -5.74 3.18
C LEU A 14 18.64 -4.26 3.59
N PRO A 15 17.46 -3.72 3.94
CA PRO A 15 17.32 -2.31 4.30
C PRO A 15 18.27 -1.89 5.43
N ARG A 16 18.88 -0.71 5.26
CA ARG A 16 19.75 -0.02 6.23
C ARG A 16 21.11 -0.69 6.49
N THR A 17 21.48 -1.70 5.72
CA THR A 17 22.82 -2.27 5.76
C THR A 17 23.84 -1.32 5.13
N GLU A 18 24.97 -1.12 5.82
CA GLU A 18 26.17 -0.49 5.27
C GLU A 18 27.36 -1.47 5.34
N GLU A 19 28.18 -1.50 4.28
CA GLU A 19 29.46 -2.21 4.26
C GLU A 19 30.60 -1.30 4.76
N HIS A 20 31.47 -1.84 5.61
CA HIS A 20 32.61 -1.14 6.21
C HIS A 20 33.84 -2.04 6.22
N LEU A 21 34.99 -1.51 5.81
CA LEU A 21 36.29 -2.19 5.94
C LEU A 21 37.01 -1.71 7.20
N ILE A 22 37.18 -2.60 8.19
CA ILE A 22 37.82 -2.26 9.47
C ILE A 22 38.92 -3.28 9.79
N ARG A 23 40.18 -2.83 9.82
CA ARG A 23 41.37 -3.68 10.09
C ARG A 23 41.44 -4.90 9.16
N ASP A 24 41.20 -4.65 7.87
CA ASP A 24 41.17 -5.62 6.77
C ASP A 24 40.08 -6.69 6.92
N ARG A 25 38.97 -6.33 7.58
CA ARG A 25 37.78 -7.19 7.68
C ARG A 25 36.58 -6.46 7.12
N VAL A 26 35.87 -7.12 6.21
CA VAL A 26 34.58 -6.64 5.68
C VAL A 26 33.51 -6.85 6.75
N LYS A 27 32.78 -5.79 7.07
CA LYS A 27 31.72 -5.80 8.09
C LYS A 27 30.45 -5.18 7.54
N PHE A 28 29.32 -5.75 7.93
CA PHE A 28 28.01 -5.21 7.61
C PHE A 28 27.31 -4.76 8.89
N ARG A 29 26.77 -3.54 8.87
CA ARG A 29 26.18 -2.91 10.07
C ARG A 29 24.92 -2.14 9.76
N ILE A 30 24.11 -1.94 10.80
CA ILE A 30 23.01 -0.98 10.84
C ILE A 30 23.34 0.08 11.88
N GLY A 31 23.60 1.30 11.44
CA GLY A 31 24.09 2.37 12.33
C GLY A 31 25.39 1.94 13.02
N LYS A 32 25.35 1.71 14.33
CA LYS A 32 26.53 1.28 15.13
C LYS A 32 26.60 -0.23 15.38
N ILE A 33 25.59 -0.99 14.98
CA ILE A 33 25.47 -2.42 15.30
C ILE A 33 26.00 -3.24 14.12
N VAL A 34 27.12 -3.92 14.32
CA VAL A 34 27.64 -4.91 13.36
C VAL A 34 26.85 -6.20 13.52
N TYR A 35 26.36 -6.77 12.43
CA TYR A 35 25.58 -8.01 12.43
C TYR A 35 26.19 -9.11 11.54
N LEU A 36 27.12 -8.76 10.64
CA LEU A 36 27.97 -9.71 9.92
C LEU A 36 29.43 -9.20 9.87
N ALA A 37 30.39 -10.13 9.89
CA ALA A 37 31.79 -9.83 9.63
C ALA A 37 32.50 -11.03 8.99
N LEU A 38 33.25 -10.78 7.92
CA LEU A 38 34.13 -11.78 7.32
C LEU A 38 35.51 -11.75 7.99
N SER A 39 36.15 -12.92 8.08
CA SER A 39 37.57 -13.04 8.42
C SER A 39 38.44 -12.36 7.36
N ARG A 40 39.73 -12.15 7.66
CA ARG A 40 40.65 -11.44 6.76
C ARG A 40 40.94 -12.22 5.47
N ASP A 41 40.94 -13.54 5.58
CA ASP A 41 41.09 -14.49 4.49
C ASP A 41 39.74 -14.88 3.88
N GLU A 42 38.63 -14.28 4.35
CA GLU A 42 37.27 -14.46 3.85
C GLU A 42 36.73 -15.90 3.93
N THR A 43 37.37 -16.76 4.72
CA THR A 43 36.98 -18.17 4.91
C THR A 43 35.93 -18.36 6.00
N GLU A 44 35.75 -17.37 6.88
CA GLU A 44 34.84 -17.43 8.03
C GLU A 44 33.87 -16.25 8.00
N LEU A 45 32.60 -16.52 8.33
CA LEU A 45 31.55 -15.54 8.51
C LEU A 45 31.08 -15.54 9.96
N GLY A 46 31.36 -14.46 10.67
CA GLY A 46 30.71 -14.15 11.94
C GLY A 46 29.36 -13.48 11.70
N PHE A 47 28.34 -13.88 12.45
CA PHE A 47 27.00 -13.31 12.34
C PHE A 47 26.31 -13.18 13.70
N ALA A 48 25.35 -12.25 13.78
CA ALA A 48 24.54 -12.05 14.97
C ALA A 48 23.69 -13.30 15.26
N PHE A 49 23.78 -13.81 16.49
CA PHE A 49 23.07 -15.03 16.92
C PHE A 49 22.85 -15.04 18.45
N PRO A 50 21.73 -15.59 18.98
CA PRO A 50 21.48 -15.62 20.43
C PRO A 50 22.58 -16.36 21.19
N LYS A 51 23.05 -15.79 22.31
CA LYS A 51 24.15 -16.37 23.10
C LYS A 51 23.78 -17.72 23.71
N GLU A 52 22.53 -17.84 24.09
CA GLU A 52 21.96 -18.98 24.79
C GLU A 52 21.87 -20.20 23.87
N GLU A 53 21.78 -19.97 22.56
CA GLU A 53 21.57 -21.00 21.55
C GLU A 53 22.87 -21.43 20.84
N ARG A 54 23.93 -20.60 20.85
CA ARG A 54 25.16 -20.86 20.06
C ARG A 54 25.81 -22.21 20.36
N ALA A 55 25.80 -22.64 21.62
CA ALA A 55 26.40 -23.91 22.01
C ALA A 55 25.65 -25.10 21.39
N ALA A 56 24.31 -25.01 21.30
CA ALA A 56 23.49 -26.02 20.66
C ALA A 56 23.70 -26.02 19.13
N LEU A 57 23.77 -24.85 18.49
CA LEU A 57 24.05 -24.73 17.05
C LEU A 57 25.41 -25.38 16.70
N VAL A 58 26.46 -25.05 17.46
CA VAL A 58 27.81 -25.60 17.25
C VAL A 58 27.85 -27.10 17.52
N ALA A 59 27.14 -27.59 18.53
CA ALA A 59 27.08 -29.02 18.82
C ALA A 59 26.32 -29.82 17.73
N ALA A 60 25.28 -29.22 17.14
CA ALA A 60 24.49 -29.85 16.09
C ALA A 60 25.27 -29.97 14.77
N GLU A 61 26.01 -28.93 14.39
CA GLU A 61 26.69 -28.82 13.10
C GLU A 61 28.14 -28.32 13.25
N PRO A 62 29.02 -29.06 13.97
CA PRO A 62 30.37 -28.60 14.33
C PRO A 62 31.33 -28.44 13.14
N ALA A 63 31.02 -29.10 12.03
CA ALA A 63 31.75 -28.91 10.77
C ALA A 63 31.49 -27.53 10.16
N LYS A 64 30.31 -26.95 10.39
CA LYS A 64 29.89 -25.64 9.86
C LYS A 64 30.16 -24.53 10.86
N PHE A 65 29.69 -24.67 12.09
CA PHE A 65 29.68 -23.62 13.10
C PHE A 65 30.74 -23.84 14.17
N PHE A 66 31.25 -22.74 14.72
CA PHE A 66 32.18 -22.78 15.82
C PHE A 66 32.02 -21.57 16.74
N MET A 67 32.54 -21.70 17.96
CA MET A 67 32.46 -20.65 18.96
C MET A 67 33.35 -19.47 18.56
N PRO A 68 32.89 -18.22 18.74
CA PRO A 68 33.73 -17.07 18.50
C PRO A 68 34.86 -17.02 19.53
N ARG A 69 35.91 -16.26 19.23
CA ARG A 69 37.02 -16.03 20.16
C ARG A 69 36.55 -15.45 21.50
N ALA A 70 37.34 -15.67 22.55
CA ALA A 70 36.99 -15.32 23.94
C ALA A 70 36.50 -13.87 24.12
N SER A 71 37.10 -12.89 23.42
CA SER A 71 36.69 -11.47 23.50
C SER A 71 35.29 -11.20 22.96
N ASP A 72 34.81 -12.03 22.05
CA ASP A 72 33.57 -11.83 21.31
C ASP A 72 32.42 -12.65 21.92
N LEU A 73 32.69 -13.55 22.86
CA LEU A 73 31.69 -14.31 23.63
C LEU A 73 30.69 -13.43 24.41
N ARG A 74 31.05 -12.16 24.66
CA ARG A 74 30.17 -11.17 25.30
C ARG A 74 29.09 -10.60 24.37
N PHE A 75 29.12 -10.90 23.07
CA PHE A 75 28.13 -10.44 22.09
C PHE A 75 27.19 -11.58 21.68
N ASN A 76 26.06 -11.21 21.08
CA ASN A 76 25.16 -12.15 20.41
C ASN A 76 25.81 -12.50 19.06
N TRP A 77 26.68 -13.51 19.06
CA TRP A 77 27.59 -13.79 17.94
C TRP A 77 27.98 -15.27 17.88
N VAL A 78 28.09 -15.80 16.67
CA VAL A 78 28.66 -17.11 16.36
C VAL A 78 29.37 -17.04 15.00
N GLU A 79 30.23 -18.02 14.70
CA GLU A 79 31.03 -18.04 13.47
C GLU A 79 30.75 -19.32 12.66
N ALA A 80 30.79 -19.19 11.33
CA ALA A 80 30.59 -20.28 10.39
C ALA A 80 31.72 -20.34 9.35
N ARG A 81 32.05 -21.54 8.89
CA ARG A 81 32.98 -21.77 7.79
C ARG A 81 32.25 -21.58 6.46
N MET A 82 32.67 -20.59 5.67
CA MET A 82 32.05 -20.24 4.38
C MET A 82 32.02 -21.42 3.39
N ALA A 83 33.08 -22.24 3.42
CA ALA A 83 33.20 -23.44 2.59
C ALA A 83 32.06 -24.45 2.81
N ALA A 84 31.51 -24.50 4.01
CA ALA A 84 30.50 -25.48 4.43
C ALA A 84 29.05 -24.96 4.29
N LEU A 85 28.87 -23.70 3.87
CA LEU A 85 27.55 -23.10 3.64
C LEU A 85 27.14 -23.23 2.17
N ASP A 86 25.88 -23.58 1.94
CA ASP A 86 25.25 -23.41 0.63
C ASP A 86 24.54 -22.04 0.50
N PRO A 87 24.10 -21.63 -0.71
CA PRO A 87 23.47 -20.33 -0.91
C PRO A 87 22.15 -20.13 -0.14
N GLN A 88 21.39 -21.20 0.09
CA GLN A 88 20.13 -21.12 0.82
C GLN A 88 20.39 -20.92 2.31
N GLU A 89 21.28 -21.73 2.90
CA GLU A 89 21.72 -21.58 4.29
C GLU A 89 22.31 -20.19 4.53
N LEU A 90 23.15 -19.69 3.61
CA LEU A 90 23.70 -18.35 3.71
C LEU A 90 22.61 -17.27 3.74
N THR A 91 21.59 -17.42 2.90
CA THR A 91 20.45 -16.49 2.85
C THR A 91 19.72 -16.46 4.18
N GLU A 92 19.42 -17.63 4.74
CA GLU A 92 18.75 -17.76 6.05
C GLU A 92 19.56 -17.12 7.17
N LEU A 93 20.86 -17.44 7.26
CA LEU A 93 21.75 -16.89 8.29
C LEU A 93 21.88 -15.36 8.20
N VAL A 94 22.08 -14.82 7.00
CA VAL A 94 22.20 -13.38 6.77
C VAL A 94 20.90 -12.66 7.09
N THR A 95 19.76 -13.20 6.68
CA THR A 95 18.44 -12.62 6.94
C THR A 95 18.08 -12.67 8.42
N GLU A 96 18.30 -13.78 9.12
CA GLU A 96 17.98 -13.88 10.56
C GLU A 96 18.93 -13.03 11.42
N ALA A 97 20.22 -13.00 11.12
CA ALA A 97 21.18 -12.10 11.78
C ALA A 97 20.79 -10.62 11.61
N TRP A 98 20.31 -10.24 10.41
CA TRP A 98 19.76 -8.91 10.16
C TRP A 98 18.51 -8.67 11.03
N ARG A 99 17.52 -9.58 11.02
CA ARG A 99 16.28 -9.45 11.81
C ARG A 99 16.51 -9.18 13.29
N MET A 100 17.60 -9.71 13.86
CA MET A 100 17.97 -9.45 15.26
C MET A 100 18.35 -7.99 15.55
N VAL A 101 18.80 -7.23 14.55
CA VAL A 101 19.38 -5.89 14.75
C VAL A 101 18.57 -4.74 14.14
N VAL A 102 17.52 -5.04 13.38
CA VAL A 102 16.60 -4.07 12.76
C VAL A 102 15.27 -3.97 13.53
N PRO A 103 14.62 -2.79 13.57
CA PRO A 103 13.27 -2.68 14.13
C PRO A 103 12.27 -3.67 13.48
N ALA A 104 11.45 -4.35 14.29
CA ALA A 104 10.53 -5.39 13.84
C ALA A 104 9.63 -5.00 12.65
N ARG A 105 9.21 -3.73 12.58
CA ARG A 105 8.44 -3.19 11.45
C ARG A 105 9.21 -3.30 10.12
N VAL A 106 10.49 -2.94 10.10
CA VAL A 106 11.29 -2.95 8.88
C VAL A 106 11.52 -4.40 8.41
N ALA A 107 11.76 -5.32 9.35
CA ALA A 107 11.84 -6.74 9.03
C ALA A 107 10.55 -7.27 8.41
N ARG A 108 9.41 -7.01 9.05
CA ARG A 108 8.10 -7.41 8.54
C ARG A 108 7.80 -6.83 7.15
N ASP A 109 8.09 -5.54 6.95
CA ASP A 109 7.75 -4.86 5.71
C ASP A 109 8.65 -5.35 4.54
N HIS A 110 9.91 -5.73 4.80
CA HIS A 110 10.83 -6.27 3.78
C HIS A 110 10.59 -7.75 3.47
N LEU A 111 10.27 -8.55 4.49
CA LEU A 111 10.04 -9.99 4.36
C LEU A 111 8.58 -10.34 4.06
N ALA A 112 7.72 -9.32 3.91
CA ALA A 112 6.37 -9.54 3.45
C ALA A 112 6.42 -10.24 2.09
N PRO A 113 5.63 -11.31 1.89
CA PRO A 113 5.56 -11.95 0.58
C PRO A 113 5.22 -10.90 -0.47
N ALA A 114 5.77 -11.06 -1.68
CA ALA A 114 5.39 -10.21 -2.81
C ALA A 114 3.86 -10.15 -2.87
N ALA A 115 3.30 -8.95 -2.99
CA ALA A 115 1.86 -8.78 -3.07
C ALA A 115 1.35 -9.69 -4.20
N PRO A 116 0.25 -10.46 -3.97
CA PRO A 116 -0.31 -11.30 -5.00
C PRO A 116 -0.60 -10.45 -6.26
N PRO A 117 -0.51 -11.04 -7.46
CA PRO A 117 -0.84 -10.31 -8.67
C PRO A 117 -2.26 -9.74 -8.55
N PRO A 118 -2.53 -8.55 -9.12
CA PRO A 118 -3.86 -7.97 -9.08
C PRO A 118 -4.85 -8.95 -9.74
N PRO A 119 -6.13 -8.96 -9.31
CA PRO A 119 -7.13 -9.79 -9.95
C PRO A 119 -7.22 -9.48 -11.45
N PRO A 120 -7.64 -10.47 -12.28
CA PRO A 120 -7.86 -10.24 -13.69
C PRO A 120 -8.86 -9.09 -13.89
N ALA A 121 -8.73 -8.37 -15.01
CA ALA A 121 -9.68 -7.33 -15.35
C ALA A 121 -11.09 -7.94 -15.52
N PRO A 122 -12.14 -7.30 -14.99
CA PRO A 122 -13.50 -7.73 -15.27
C PRO A 122 -13.82 -7.54 -16.75
N SER A 123 -14.49 -8.52 -17.33
CA SER A 123 -15.08 -8.43 -18.66
C SER A 123 -16.19 -7.38 -18.72
N LEU A 124 -16.55 -6.93 -19.91
CA LEU A 124 -17.71 -6.04 -20.09
C LEU A 124 -19.01 -6.66 -19.59
N ALA A 125 -19.14 -7.98 -19.69
CA ALA A 125 -20.30 -8.71 -19.15
C ALA A 125 -20.36 -8.61 -17.61
N GLU A 126 -19.24 -8.78 -16.91
CA GLU A 126 -19.17 -8.65 -15.45
C GLU A 126 -19.40 -7.21 -14.98
N LEU A 127 -18.91 -6.22 -15.74
CA LEU A 127 -19.17 -4.80 -15.48
C LEU A 127 -20.67 -4.48 -15.64
N ARG A 128 -21.33 -4.99 -16.69
CA ARG A 128 -22.79 -4.86 -16.86
C ARG A 128 -23.58 -5.50 -15.72
N ALA A 129 -23.24 -6.73 -15.36
CA ALA A 129 -23.91 -7.43 -14.25
C ALA A 129 -23.74 -6.67 -12.92
N SER A 130 -22.55 -6.12 -12.67
CA SER A 130 -22.31 -5.33 -11.46
C SER A 130 -23.05 -4.00 -11.48
N ALA A 131 -23.13 -3.35 -12.64
CA ALA A 131 -23.90 -2.13 -12.85
C ALA A 131 -25.41 -2.36 -12.60
N GLU A 132 -25.97 -3.48 -13.07
CA GLU A 132 -27.36 -3.85 -12.81
C GLU A 132 -27.65 -3.98 -11.31
N VAL A 133 -26.78 -4.68 -10.57
CA VAL A 133 -26.90 -4.80 -9.10
C VAL A 133 -26.79 -3.43 -8.42
N PHE A 134 -25.78 -2.63 -8.81
CA PHE A 134 -25.53 -1.33 -8.20
C PHE A 134 -26.66 -0.33 -8.45
N ASN A 135 -27.25 -0.35 -9.65
CA ASN A 135 -28.43 0.45 -10.01
C ASN A 135 -29.66 0.12 -9.16
N GLY A 136 -29.72 -1.09 -8.58
CA GLY A 136 -30.79 -1.51 -7.68
C GLY A 136 -30.71 -0.90 -6.27
N PHE A 137 -29.61 -0.24 -5.90
CA PHE A 137 -29.48 0.37 -4.58
C PHE A 137 -30.32 1.64 -4.44
N ALA A 138 -31.01 1.74 -3.30
CA ALA A 138 -31.88 2.88 -3.02
C ALA A 138 -31.09 4.20 -3.01
N GLY A 139 -31.50 5.15 -3.85
CA GLY A 139 -30.86 6.46 -3.93
C GLY A 139 -29.47 6.46 -4.56
N VAL A 140 -29.16 5.45 -5.38
CA VAL A 140 -27.92 5.38 -6.16
C VAL A 140 -27.61 6.72 -6.82
N ASP A 141 -26.36 7.15 -6.72
CA ASP A 141 -25.81 8.41 -7.23
C ASP A 141 -26.46 9.72 -6.74
N ARG A 142 -27.55 9.70 -5.95
CA ARG A 142 -28.24 10.94 -5.53
C ARG A 142 -27.30 11.93 -4.86
N SER A 143 -26.52 11.48 -3.88
CA SER A 143 -25.57 12.34 -3.17
C SER A 143 -24.41 12.78 -4.07
N TRP A 144 -23.99 11.93 -5.01
CA TRP A 144 -22.95 12.24 -5.99
C TRP A 144 -23.40 13.33 -6.98
N LEU A 145 -24.59 13.21 -7.54
CA LEU A 145 -25.17 14.19 -8.47
C LEU A 145 -25.38 15.54 -7.77
N ALA A 146 -25.90 15.53 -6.54
CA ALA A 146 -26.08 16.75 -5.75
C ALA A 146 -24.74 17.48 -5.49
N LEU A 147 -23.69 16.74 -5.12
CA LEU A 147 -22.34 17.32 -4.99
C LEU A 147 -21.88 17.93 -6.33
N ARG A 148 -22.12 17.22 -7.44
CA ARG A 148 -21.66 17.62 -8.76
C ARG A 148 -22.33 18.90 -9.27
N GLU A 149 -23.62 19.04 -9.00
CA GLU A 149 -24.43 20.22 -9.30
C GLU A 149 -24.00 21.42 -8.44
N GLU A 150 -23.90 21.25 -7.12
CA GLU A 150 -23.51 22.32 -6.19
C GLU A 150 -22.10 22.86 -6.47
N THR A 151 -21.22 22.02 -7.02
CA THR A 151 -19.80 22.35 -7.26
C THR A 151 -19.45 22.42 -8.73
N ALA A 152 -20.42 22.72 -9.60
CA ALA A 152 -20.16 22.90 -11.03
C ALA A 152 -19.21 24.10 -11.30
N PRO A 153 -18.31 24.02 -12.30
CA PRO A 153 -18.06 22.87 -13.18
C PRO A 153 -17.15 21.80 -12.57
N GLY A 154 -16.56 22.05 -11.40
CA GLY A 154 -15.63 21.16 -10.73
C GLY A 154 -15.46 21.53 -9.25
N LEU A 155 -15.26 20.53 -8.40
CA LEU A 155 -15.01 20.75 -6.98
C LEU A 155 -13.68 21.50 -6.81
N ASP A 156 -13.75 22.69 -6.23
CA ASP A 156 -12.59 23.55 -5.91
C ASP A 156 -12.50 23.78 -4.41
N LEU A 157 -11.46 23.25 -3.77
CA LEU A 157 -11.27 23.35 -2.33
C LEU A 157 -10.72 24.71 -1.88
N SER A 158 -10.44 25.64 -2.79
CA SER A 158 -10.21 27.05 -2.43
C SER A 158 -11.51 27.71 -1.92
N VAL A 159 -12.67 27.22 -2.37
CA VAL A 159 -13.99 27.76 -2.04
C VAL A 159 -14.56 27.10 -0.78
N ALA A 160 -14.94 27.90 0.21
CA ALA A 160 -15.46 27.39 1.49
C ALA A 160 -16.75 26.57 1.34
N ALA A 161 -17.68 27.03 0.50
CA ALA A 161 -18.93 26.31 0.22
C ALA A 161 -18.66 24.92 -0.38
N HIS A 162 -17.70 24.79 -1.28
CA HIS A 162 -17.30 23.51 -1.87
C HIS A 162 -16.70 22.55 -0.83
N ARG A 163 -15.89 23.04 0.12
CA ARG A 163 -15.39 22.22 1.23
C ARG A 163 -16.53 21.71 2.12
N ALA A 164 -17.52 22.56 2.40
CA ALA A 164 -18.71 22.16 3.14
C ALA A 164 -19.55 21.12 2.37
N ALA A 165 -19.69 21.27 1.05
CA ALA A 165 -20.35 20.30 0.19
C ALA A 165 -19.64 18.94 0.21
N LEU A 166 -18.30 18.93 0.09
CA LEU A 166 -17.49 17.72 0.19
C LEU A 166 -17.65 17.04 1.57
N HIS A 167 -17.67 17.81 2.65
CA HIS A 167 -17.89 17.27 4.00
C HIS A 167 -19.23 16.54 4.12
N ARG A 168 -20.32 17.17 3.65
CA ARG A 168 -21.66 16.54 3.63
C ARG A 168 -21.65 15.27 2.80
N TRP A 169 -21.06 15.31 1.60
CA TRP A 169 -20.97 14.15 0.72
C TRP A 169 -20.21 12.99 1.38
N LEU A 170 -19.00 13.23 1.91
CA LEU A 170 -18.21 12.20 2.61
C LEU A 170 -18.99 11.57 3.78
N ASN A 171 -19.74 12.38 4.54
CA ASN A 171 -20.55 11.88 5.64
C ASN A 171 -21.74 11.04 5.19
N SER A 172 -22.38 11.39 4.07
CA SER A 172 -23.42 10.56 3.47
C SER A 172 -22.90 9.19 3.00
N TRP A 173 -21.59 9.06 2.80
CA TRP A 173 -20.88 7.82 2.47
C TRP A 173 -20.20 7.14 3.67
N GLY A 174 -20.59 7.52 4.89
CA GLY A 174 -20.18 6.84 6.13
C GLY A 174 -18.84 7.27 6.74
N CYS A 175 -18.20 8.36 6.27
CA CYS A 175 -16.90 8.81 6.81
C CYS A 175 -16.98 9.44 8.23
N ARG A 176 -18.18 9.75 8.73
CA ARG A 176 -18.47 10.23 10.11
C ARG A 176 -17.52 11.33 10.60
N ILE A 177 -17.17 12.28 9.74
CA ILE A 177 -16.36 13.46 10.04
C ILE A 177 -17.24 14.44 10.81
N ARG A 178 -16.82 14.85 12.01
CA ARG A 178 -17.59 15.76 12.86
C ARG A 178 -17.70 17.15 12.22
N TYR A 179 -18.88 17.75 12.27
CA TYR A 179 -19.09 19.17 11.94
C TYR A 179 -18.59 20.08 13.08
N PRO A 180 -17.96 21.23 12.77
CA PRO A 180 -17.62 22.22 13.77
C PRO A 180 -18.89 22.77 14.43
N ARG A 181 -18.85 23.00 15.75
CA ARG A 181 -19.93 23.73 16.45
C ARG A 181 -19.74 25.23 16.26
N GLU A 182 -20.78 26.00 16.57
CA GLU A 182 -20.68 27.45 16.63
C GLU A 182 -19.51 27.89 17.53
N GLY A 183 -18.65 28.76 17.00
CA GLY A 183 -17.43 29.21 17.67
C GLY A 183 -16.23 28.25 17.64
N GLU A 184 -16.38 27.01 17.15
CA GLU A 184 -15.25 26.09 16.96
C GLU A 184 -14.58 26.31 15.60
N PRO A 185 -13.24 26.15 15.50
CA PRO A 185 -12.55 26.22 14.22
C PRO A 185 -12.91 25.03 13.32
N ASP A 186 -13.16 25.31 12.04
CA ASP A 186 -13.34 24.29 11.00
C ASP A 186 -11.98 23.70 10.57
N LEU A 187 -11.44 22.80 11.39
CA LEU A 187 -10.16 22.15 11.14
C LEU A 187 -10.15 21.35 9.82
N PHE A 188 -11.28 20.73 9.47
CA PHE A 188 -11.38 19.95 8.24
C PHE A 188 -11.34 20.85 7.02
N GLY A 189 -12.17 21.89 6.97
CA GLY A 189 -12.18 22.85 5.86
C GLY A 189 -10.86 23.62 5.74
N ALA A 190 -10.31 24.14 6.85
CA ALA A 190 -9.02 24.83 6.82
C ALA A 190 -7.89 23.91 6.36
N GLY A 191 -7.86 22.67 6.86
CA GLY A 191 -6.89 21.66 6.45
C GLY A 191 -6.98 21.30 4.98
N LEU A 192 -8.20 21.15 4.44
CA LEU A 192 -8.42 20.90 3.01
C LEU A 192 -7.94 22.05 2.13
N ALA A 193 -8.18 23.31 2.54
CA ALA A 193 -7.72 24.47 1.79
C ALA A 193 -6.17 24.51 1.70
N ALA A 194 -5.49 24.34 2.83
CA ALA A 194 -4.02 24.32 2.87
C ALA A 194 -3.41 23.09 2.17
N TRP A 195 -4.11 21.96 2.17
CA TRP A 195 -3.70 20.79 1.38
C TRP A 195 -3.85 21.05 -0.12
N TRP A 196 -4.96 21.68 -0.54
CA TRP A 196 -5.25 21.94 -1.96
C TRP A 196 -4.20 22.82 -2.64
N GLU A 197 -3.72 23.85 -1.96
CA GLU A 197 -2.68 24.75 -2.47
C GLU A 197 -1.36 24.03 -2.81
N ARG A 198 -1.08 22.91 -2.12
CA ARG A 198 0.18 22.16 -2.27
C ARG A 198 0.08 21.02 -3.28
N HIS A 199 -1.13 20.64 -3.68
CA HIS A 199 -1.38 19.41 -4.45
C HIS A 199 -2.13 19.69 -5.76
N PRO A 200 -1.45 20.15 -6.82
CA PRO A 200 -2.04 20.24 -8.15
C PRO A 200 -2.31 18.83 -8.70
N LEU A 201 -3.58 18.40 -8.63
CA LEU A 201 -3.99 17.07 -9.06
C LEU A 201 -4.15 16.98 -10.60
N PRO A 202 -3.64 15.92 -11.25
CA PRO A 202 -3.87 15.63 -12.67
C PRO A 202 -5.36 15.58 -13.02
N GLN A 203 -5.71 15.87 -14.27
CA GLN A 203 -7.08 15.72 -14.81
C GLN A 203 -7.18 14.58 -15.85
N THR A 204 -6.08 13.90 -16.13
CA THR A 204 -6.01 12.80 -17.09
C THR A 204 -6.92 11.65 -16.65
N PRO A 205 -7.77 11.09 -17.54
CA PRO A 205 -8.62 9.96 -17.19
C PRO A 205 -7.82 8.74 -16.72
N LEU A 206 -8.41 7.88 -15.89
CA LEU A 206 -7.79 6.73 -15.25
C LEU A 206 -7.05 5.84 -16.26
N SER A 207 -7.68 5.55 -17.40
CA SER A 207 -7.13 4.74 -18.50
C SER A 207 -5.81 5.30 -19.09
N ARG A 208 -5.57 6.60 -18.92
CA ARG A 208 -4.43 7.33 -19.51
C ARG A 208 -3.43 7.84 -18.48
N LEU A 209 -3.65 7.65 -17.18
CA LEU A 209 -2.71 8.08 -16.15
C LEU A 209 -1.31 7.50 -16.40
N THR A 210 -0.30 8.36 -16.33
CA THR A 210 1.11 7.96 -16.36
C THR A 210 1.57 7.49 -14.97
N PRO A 211 2.66 6.69 -14.87
CA PRO A 211 3.23 6.32 -13.56
C PRO A 211 3.56 7.53 -12.68
N ARG A 212 4.01 8.64 -13.30
CA ARG A 212 4.30 9.90 -12.58
C ARG A 212 3.04 10.54 -12.00
N GLU A 213 1.93 10.53 -12.72
CA GLU A 213 0.65 11.06 -12.22
C GLU A 213 0.06 10.17 -11.12
N ILE A 214 0.16 8.85 -11.25
CA ILE A 214 -0.22 7.90 -10.18
C ILE A 214 0.60 8.19 -8.92
N ALA A 215 1.92 8.37 -9.03
CA ALA A 215 2.76 8.72 -7.90
C ALA A 215 2.38 10.07 -7.25
N ARG A 216 1.88 11.05 -8.03
CA ARG A 216 1.34 12.30 -7.48
C ARG A 216 0.07 12.05 -6.69
N PHE A 217 -0.87 11.28 -7.22
CA PHE A 217 -2.09 10.90 -6.48
C PHE A 217 -1.78 10.13 -5.20
N ALA A 218 -0.79 9.23 -5.22
CA ALA A 218 -0.35 8.49 -4.04
C ALA A 218 0.18 9.39 -2.91
N ARG A 219 1.04 10.37 -3.25
CA ARG A 219 1.53 11.36 -2.27
C ARG A 219 0.41 12.24 -1.74
N ALA A 220 -0.44 12.73 -2.63
CA ALA A 220 -1.60 13.54 -2.27
C ALA A 220 -2.54 12.77 -1.33
N TYR A 221 -2.81 11.49 -1.62
CA TYR A 221 -3.58 10.57 -0.80
C TYR A 221 -2.98 10.39 0.59
N GLU A 222 -1.68 10.12 0.70
CA GLU A 222 -1.01 9.85 1.97
C GLU A 222 -1.08 11.06 2.90
N GLU A 223 -0.81 12.26 2.38
CA GLU A 223 -0.95 13.50 3.14
C GLU A 223 -2.42 13.79 3.52
N LEU A 224 -3.36 13.54 2.61
CA LEU A 224 -4.78 13.76 2.87
C LEU A 224 -5.32 12.78 3.92
N ALA A 225 -4.89 11.52 3.90
CA ALA A 225 -5.26 10.52 4.90
C ALA A 225 -4.72 10.85 6.29
N ALA A 226 -3.57 11.53 6.36
CA ALA A 226 -2.96 12.03 7.58
C ALA A 226 -3.54 13.38 8.07
N LEU A 227 -4.41 14.03 7.29
CA LEU A 227 -4.96 15.35 7.60
C LEU A 227 -5.65 15.36 8.99
N PRO A 228 -5.24 16.22 9.93
CA PRO A 228 -5.87 16.31 11.25
C PRO A 228 -7.32 16.82 11.18
N ILE A 229 -8.26 16.10 11.79
CA ILE A 229 -9.68 16.49 11.92
C ILE A 229 -10.14 16.45 13.39
N GLY A 230 -9.32 17.04 14.27
CA GLY A 230 -9.46 16.99 15.72
C GLY A 230 -8.48 16.00 16.34
N ARG A 231 -8.95 15.06 17.18
CA ARG A 231 -8.11 14.04 17.85
C ARG A 231 -7.67 12.88 16.95
N ARG A 232 -8.14 12.85 15.70
CA ARG A 232 -7.85 11.79 14.72
C ARG A 232 -7.50 12.42 13.37
N SER A 233 -6.93 11.63 12.48
CA SER A 233 -6.78 12.01 11.08
C SER A 233 -8.04 11.71 10.27
N LEU A 234 -8.13 12.26 9.06
CA LEU A 234 -9.20 12.03 8.10
C LEU A 234 -9.35 10.53 7.78
N GLY A 235 -8.21 9.85 7.66
CA GLY A 235 -8.13 8.41 7.44
C GLY A 235 -8.21 8.01 5.96
N PRO A 236 -7.83 6.74 5.67
CA PRO A 236 -7.57 6.27 4.32
C PRO A 236 -8.82 6.26 3.41
N THR A 237 -9.95 5.77 3.91
CA THR A 237 -11.18 5.67 3.11
C THR A 237 -11.74 7.05 2.74
N ALA A 238 -11.73 8.00 3.68
CA ALA A 238 -12.22 9.35 3.42
C ALA A 238 -11.29 10.11 2.45
N ALA A 239 -9.98 9.92 2.55
CA ALA A 239 -9.01 10.51 1.62
C ALA A 239 -9.20 9.98 0.18
N SER A 240 -9.37 8.67 0.01
CA SER A 240 -9.62 8.05 -1.30
C SER A 240 -10.90 8.59 -1.95
N LYS A 241 -12.00 8.65 -1.19
CA LYS A 241 -13.28 9.23 -1.66
C LYS A 241 -13.16 10.73 -1.98
N ALA A 242 -12.43 11.50 -1.18
CA ALA A 242 -12.20 12.91 -1.44
C ALA A 242 -11.41 13.14 -2.74
N LEU A 243 -10.38 12.33 -3.02
CA LEU A 243 -9.66 12.38 -4.29
C LEU A 243 -10.55 12.02 -5.48
N TYR A 244 -11.44 11.04 -5.35
CA TYR A 244 -12.45 10.74 -6.37
C TYR A 244 -13.38 11.94 -6.61
N ALA A 245 -13.90 12.57 -5.54
CA ALA A 245 -14.75 13.74 -5.70
C ALA A 245 -14.06 14.91 -6.42
N LEU A 246 -12.75 15.08 -6.20
CA LEU A 246 -11.92 16.09 -6.87
C LEU A 246 -11.61 15.72 -8.33
N ARG A 247 -11.42 14.43 -8.63
CA ARG A 247 -10.99 13.92 -9.94
C ARG A 247 -11.76 12.64 -10.32
N PRO A 248 -13.06 12.76 -10.65
CA PRO A 248 -13.92 11.59 -10.85
C PRO A 248 -13.52 10.75 -12.06
N ASP A 249 -12.90 11.34 -13.07
CA ASP A 249 -12.44 10.61 -14.25
C ASP A 249 -11.08 9.93 -14.04
N SER A 250 -10.31 10.36 -13.03
CA SER A 250 -8.93 9.91 -12.81
C SER A 250 -8.80 8.89 -11.70
N VAL A 251 -9.59 9.02 -10.64
CA VAL A 251 -9.40 8.28 -9.39
C VAL A 251 -10.47 7.22 -9.26
N MET A 252 -10.06 5.95 -9.22
CA MET A 252 -10.89 4.86 -8.73
C MET A 252 -10.80 4.84 -7.21
N PRO A 253 -11.87 5.20 -6.46
CA PRO A 253 -11.82 5.18 -5.02
C PRO A 253 -11.84 3.74 -4.48
N TRP A 254 -11.61 3.61 -3.18
CA TRP A 254 -11.76 2.35 -2.45
C TRP A 254 -12.45 2.57 -1.10
N ASP A 255 -12.97 1.49 -0.53
CA ASP A 255 -13.32 1.42 0.89
C ASP A 255 -12.35 0.52 1.66
N ALA A 256 -12.61 0.30 2.95
CA ALA A 256 -11.76 -0.54 3.79
C ALA A 256 -11.75 -2.00 3.29
N ALA A 257 -12.89 -2.57 2.93
CA ALA A 257 -12.98 -3.96 2.50
C ALA A 257 -12.25 -4.17 1.17
N ILE A 258 -12.42 -3.25 0.21
CA ILE A 258 -11.72 -3.27 -1.08
C ILE A 258 -10.20 -3.18 -0.86
N ALA A 259 -9.75 -2.20 -0.07
CA ALA A 259 -8.32 -2.00 0.14
C ALA A 259 -7.67 -3.17 0.91
N ASP A 260 -8.34 -3.68 1.95
CA ASP A 260 -7.85 -4.82 2.72
C ASP A 260 -7.81 -6.10 1.86
N ARG A 261 -8.85 -6.34 1.03
CA ARG A 261 -8.93 -7.53 0.17
C ARG A 261 -7.89 -7.54 -0.96
N LEU A 262 -7.62 -6.37 -1.54
CA LEU A 262 -6.73 -6.25 -2.70
C LEU A 262 -5.26 -5.99 -2.31
N HIS A 263 -5.02 -5.28 -1.21
CA HIS A 263 -3.68 -4.77 -0.89
C HIS A 263 -3.21 -5.10 0.53
N GLY A 264 -4.11 -5.47 1.45
CA GLY A 264 -3.80 -5.77 2.86
C GLY A 264 -3.30 -4.58 3.71
N VAL A 265 -3.00 -3.45 3.08
CA VAL A 265 -2.58 -2.19 3.71
C VAL A 265 -3.22 -1.00 2.97
N ARG A 266 -3.26 0.16 3.62
CA ARG A 266 -3.99 1.35 3.14
C ARG A 266 -3.11 2.61 3.03
N ASP A 267 -1.82 2.42 2.77
CA ASP A 267 -0.83 3.49 2.57
C ASP A 267 -0.82 4.03 1.12
N GLY A 268 0.02 5.04 0.86
CA GLY A 268 0.14 5.63 -0.48
C GLY A 268 0.65 4.64 -1.54
N ALA A 269 1.49 3.68 -1.16
CA ALA A 269 1.99 2.66 -2.09
C ALA A 269 0.87 1.70 -2.52
N ALA A 270 0.01 1.28 -1.60
CA ALA A 270 -1.17 0.50 -1.94
C ALA A 270 -2.15 1.31 -2.82
N PHE A 271 -2.31 2.61 -2.55
CA PHE A 271 -3.19 3.45 -3.37
C PHE A 271 -2.64 3.62 -4.80
N ALA A 272 -1.32 3.74 -4.97
CA ALA A 272 -0.67 3.73 -6.27
C ALA A 272 -0.98 2.44 -7.05
N ARG A 273 -0.76 1.27 -6.43
CA ARG A 273 -1.07 -0.04 -7.03
C ARG A 273 -2.55 -0.20 -7.38
N HIS A 274 -3.44 0.38 -6.58
CA HIS A 274 -4.86 0.39 -6.87
C HIS A 274 -5.21 1.18 -8.13
N LEU A 275 -4.63 2.37 -8.31
CA LEU A 275 -4.79 3.14 -9.54
C LEU A 275 -4.13 2.48 -10.75
N GLU A 276 -3.02 1.78 -10.57
CA GLU A 276 -2.39 0.97 -11.64
C GLU A 276 -3.30 -0.19 -12.08
N THR A 277 -3.93 -0.87 -11.11
CA THR A 277 -4.94 -1.91 -11.36
C THR A 277 -6.13 -1.32 -12.10
N GLY A 278 -6.70 -0.22 -11.61
CA GLY A 278 -7.83 0.46 -12.23
C GLY A 278 -7.52 0.95 -13.66
N ARG A 279 -6.32 1.51 -13.89
CA ARG A 279 -5.85 1.88 -15.24
C ARG A 279 -5.78 0.68 -16.17
N THR A 280 -5.26 -0.45 -15.68
CA THR A 280 -5.13 -1.68 -16.46
C THR A 280 -6.52 -2.22 -16.84
N TRP A 281 -7.44 -2.24 -15.89
CA TRP A 281 -8.83 -2.66 -16.10
C TRP A 281 -9.58 -1.72 -17.04
N ALA A 282 -9.41 -0.41 -16.89
CA ALA A 282 -10.02 0.58 -17.77
C ALA A 282 -9.56 0.40 -19.23
N ARG A 283 -8.27 0.13 -19.45
CA ARG A 283 -7.73 -0.16 -20.78
C ARG A 283 -8.28 -1.46 -21.35
N ALA A 284 -8.41 -2.50 -20.53
CA ALA A 284 -8.96 -3.79 -20.94
C ALA A 284 -10.42 -3.65 -21.39
N ALA A 285 -11.25 -2.94 -20.61
CA ALA A 285 -12.65 -2.69 -20.95
C ALA A 285 -12.79 -1.87 -22.26
N LEU A 286 -11.97 -0.83 -22.44
CA LEU A 286 -11.95 -0.06 -23.69
C LEU A 286 -11.53 -0.91 -24.90
N ALA A 287 -10.54 -1.80 -24.72
CA ALA A 287 -10.09 -2.70 -25.78
C ALA A 287 -11.17 -3.74 -26.14
N GLU A 288 -11.79 -4.38 -25.15
CA GLU A 288 -12.87 -5.35 -25.35
C GLU A 288 -14.07 -4.72 -26.08
N ALA A 289 -14.36 -3.44 -25.81
CA ALA A 289 -15.45 -2.70 -26.44
C ALA A 289 -15.17 -2.27 -27.89
N GLY A 290 -13.95 -2.49 -28.41
CA GLY A 290 -13.56 -2.07 -29.76
C GLY A 290 -13.03 -0.63 -29.83
N GLY A 291 -12.52 -0.08 -28.73
CA GLY A 291 -11.96 1.27 -28.64
C GLY A 291 -12.94 2.46 -28.70
N PRO A 292 -14.22 2.35 -28.28
CA PRO A 292 -15.08 3.53 -28.17
C PRO A 292 -14.52 4.50 -27.14
N ASP A 293 -14.93 5.76 -27.20
CA ASP A 293 -14.63 6.69 -26.12
C ASP A 293 -15.30 6.26 -24.80
N GLU A 294 -14.75 6.71 -23.68
CA GLU A 294 -15.15 6.27 -22.34
C GLU A 294 -16.64 6.54 -22.06
N ARG A 295 -17.21 7.63 -22.59
CA ARG A 295 -18.64 7.96 -22.36
C ARG A 295 -19.54 6.96 -23.06
N THR A 296 -19.23 6.61 -24.30
CA THR A 296 -19.96 5.59 -25.08
C THR A 296 -19.90 4.23 -24.39
N LEU A 297 -18.73 3.84 -23.88
CA LEU A 297 -18.56 2.61 -23.11
C LEU A 297 -19.44 2.60 -21.84
N CYS A 298 -19.37 3.64 -21.01
CA CYS A 298 -20.14 3.73 -19.77
C CYS A 298 -21.66 3.65 -20.03
N ALA A 299 -22.15 4.31 -21.08
CA ALA A 299 -23.55 4.21 -21.50
C ALA A 299 -23.92 2.78 -21.91
N GLY A 300 -23.06 2.09 -22.66
CA GLY A 300 -23.27 0.69 -23.07
C GLY A 300 -23.15 -0.34 -21.92
N ILE A 301 -22.61 0.06 -20.77
CA ILE A 301 -22.62 -0.73 -19.52
C ILE A 301 -23.92 -0.49 -18.71
N GLY A 302 -24.72 0.52 -19.07
CA GLY A 302 -25.92 0.90 -18.32
C GLY A 302 -25.67 1.93 -17.20
N ARG A 303 -24.54 2.65 -17.28
CA ARG A 303 -24.10 3.67 -16.32
C ARG A 303 -23.76 4.97 -17.05
N ALA A 304 -24.74 5.53 -17.76
CA ALA A 304 -24.57 6.80 -18.47
C ALA A 304 -24.32 7.97 -17.49
N GLY A 305 -23.39 8.87 -17.83
CA GLY A 305 -23.12 10.08 -17.05
C GLY A 305 -22.15 9.91 -15.86
N VAL A 306 -21.58 8.71 -15.68
CA VAL A 306 -20.50 8.46 -14.72
C VAL A 306 -19.22 8.01 -15.43
N SER A 307 -18.08 8.20 -14.78
CA SER A 307 -16.77 7.82 -15.30
C SER A 307 -16.55 6.31 -15.24
N LEU A 308 -15.65 5.78 -16.07
CA LEU A 308 -15.25 4.37 -16.00
C LEU A 308 -14.55 4.08 -14.66
N ALA A 309 -13.83 5.05 -14.10
CA ALA A 309 -13.24 4.93 -12.77
C ALA A 309 -14.30 4.63 -11.69
N LYS A 310 -15.48 5.27 -11.78
CA LYS A 310 -16.61 4.99 -10.89
C LYS A 310 -17.18 3.59 -11.12
N ILE A 311 -17.39 3.18 -12.38
CA ILE A 311 -17.92 1.85 -12.70
C ILE A 311 -17.01 0.73 -12.17
N LEU A 312 -15.69 0.90 -12.26
CA LEU A 312 -14.73 -0.07 -11.72
C LEU A 312 -14.79 -0.14 -10.17
N ASP A 313 -14.95 1.00 -9.48
CA ASP A 313 -15.20 1.02 -8.04
C ASP A 313 -16.54 0.34 -7.68
N GLU A 314 -17.60 0.59 -8.45
CA GLU A 314 -18.91 -0.05 -8.27
C GLU A 314 -18.82 -1.57 -8.40
N HIS A 315 -18.06 -2.05 -9.40
CA HIS A 315 -17.77 -3.48 -9.56
C HIS A 315 -17.06 -4.05 -8.33
N LEU A 316 -16.04 -3.37 -7.82
CA LEU A 316 -15.34 -3.79 -6.59
C LEU A 316 -16.27 -3.75 -5.37
N TYR A 317 -17.12 -2.73 -5.27
CA TYR A 317 -18.09 -2.63 -4.19
C TYR A 317 -19.08 -3.80 -4.22
N VAL A 318 -19.64 -4.14 -5.38
CA VAL A 318 -20.59 -5.24 -5.53
C VAL A 318 -19.93 -6.59 -5.20
N THR A 319 -18.74 -6.84 -5.73
CA THR A 319 -18.07 -8.15 -5.66
C THR A 319 -17.31 -8.38 -4.35
N ILE A 320 -16.87 -7.32 -3.66
CA ILE A 320 -16.12 -7.42 -2.41
C ILE A 320 -16.98 -6.95 -1.24
N THR A 321 -17.35 -5.67 -1.21
CA THR A 321 -17.98 -5.06 -0.03
C THR A 321 -19.40 -5.57 0.21
N TYR A 322 -20.25 -5.54 -0.82
CA TYR A 322 -21.64 -5.97 -0.74
C TYR A 322 -21.74 -7.50 -0.59
N ALA A 323 -20.94 -8.26 -1.35
CA ALA A 323 -20.90 -9.72 -1.23
C ALA A 323 -20.49 -10.19 0.17
N ALA A 324 -19.48 -9.57 0.78
CA ALA A 324 -19.08 -9.88 2.16
C ALA A 324 -20.21 -9.59 3.17
N GLY A 325 -20.99 -8.52 2.97
CA GLY A 325 -22.14 -8.18 3.80
C GLY A 325 -23.28 -9.21 3.73
N ARG A 326 -23.42 -9.95 2.62
CA ARG A 326 -24.41 -11.03 2.47
C ARG A 326 -23.97 -12.36 3.10
N GLN A 327 -22.66 -12.55 3.33
CA GLN A 327 -22.07 -13.78 3.87
C GLN A 327 -21.83 -13.73 5.40
N GLY A 328 -22.28 -12.67 6.09
CA GLY A 328 -22.28 -12.59 7.56
C GLY A 328 -23.14 -13.68 8.23
N PRO A 329 -22.96 -13.96 9.53
CA PRO A 329 -23.40 -15.21 10.15
C PRO A 329 -24.93 -15.37 10.10
N GLY A 330 -25.38 -16.36 9.33
CA GLY A 330 -26.65 -17.07 9.46
C GLY A 330 -27.94 -16.24 9.40
N ARG A 331 -28.47 -16.02 8.19
CA ARG A 331 -29.90 -16.25 8.02
C ARG A 331 -30.10 -17.76 7.84
N SER A 332 -30.27 -18.43 8.97
CA SER A 332 -30.96 -19.72 9.01
C SER A 332 -32.38 -19.45 8.51
N ASP A 333 -32.71 -20.04 7.36
CA ASP A 333 -34.10 -20.20 6.96
C ASP A 333 -34.82 -20.98 8.06
N ALA A 334 -35.96 -20.45 8.49
CA ALA A 334 -37.02 -21.13 9.20
C ALA A 334 -38.33 -20.72 8.52
#